data_AF-A0A7C4J9E8-F1
#
_entry.id   AF-A0A7C4J9E8-F1
#
_cell.length_a   1.000
_cell.length_b   1.000
_cell.length_c   1.000
_cell.angle_alpha   90.00
_cell.angle_beta   90.00
_cell.angle_gamma   90.00
#
_symmetry.space_group_name_H-M   'P 1'
#
loop_
_entity.id
_entity.type
_entity.pdbx_description
1 polymer ?
#
loop_
_entity_poly.entity_id
_entity_poly.type
_entity_poly.pdbx_seq_one_letter_code
_entity_poly.pdbx_strand_id
1 'polypeptide(L)'
;MHADRHWSDVFTSNRRGVALLATLALSVVVATLAGLLIALLSGLYALGLALGLIVLVMILRDLEMGFAAVVAVITLLPFAAVPLNFGFKPTFLDLAVMALFGVWLLERATGKLPRFVTTPLTLPVLAFLALTLAAFIAGLGHAPLNQTIARHFAEVVLSVLLFFLITDTVRD
;
A
#
# COMPACT_ATOMS: atom_id res chain seq x y z
N MET A 1 -25.39 -42.25 13.42
CA MET A 1 -24.69 -42.18 12.12
C MET A 1 -25.67 -41.60 11.11
N HIS A 2 -25.42 -40.39 10.58
CA HIS A 2 -26.00 -39.80 9.35
C HIS A 2 -27.05 -38.65 9.36
N ALA A 3 -27.36 -37.91 10.44
CA ALA A 3 -28.42 -36.88 10.37
C ALA A 3 -27.96 -35.40 10.51
N ASP A 4 -26.67 -35.18 10.78
CA ASP A 4 -26.17 -33.93 11.36
C ASP A 4 -25.21 -33.17 10.42
N ARG A 5 -24.95 -33.70 9.22
CA ARG A 5 -24.01 -33.11 8.23
C ARG A 5 -24.67 -32.20 7.18
N HIS A 6 -26.00 -32.19 7.05
CA HIS A 6 -26.69 -31.47 5.96
C HIS A 6 -26.96 -29.97 6.26
N TRP A 7 -27.02 -29.58 7.54
CA TRP A 7 -27.43 -28.23 7.94
C TRP A 7 -26.29 -27.19 7.91
N SER A 8 -25.03 -27.61 7.93
CA SER A 8 -23.88 -26.70 7.85
C SER A 8 -23.61 -26.15 6.44
N ASP A 9 -24.09 -26.82 5.39
CA ASP A 9 -23.83 -26.44 4.00
C ASP A 9 -24.80 -25.35 3.49
N VAL A 10 -26.01 -25.28 4.07
CA VAL A 10 -27.01 -24.26 3.69
C VAL A 10 -26.64 -22.87 4.22
N PHE A 11 -26.09 -22.78 5.44
CA PHE A 11 -25.71 -21.49 6.04
C PHE A 11 -24.38 -20.92 5.50
N THR A 12 -23.52 -21.74 4.90
CA THR A 12 -22.25 -21.29 4.29
C THR A 12 -22.42 -20.88 2.82
N SER A 13 -23.39 -21.44 2.10
CA SER A 13 -23.69 -21.12 0.69
C SER A 13 -24.22 -19.69 0.50
N ASN A 14 -25.16 -19.25 1.34
CA ASN A 14 -25.80 -17.92 1.22
C ASN A 14 -24.80 -16.76 1.39
N ARG A 15 -23.80 -16.91 2.27
CA ARG A 15 -22.75 -15.89 2.45
C ARG A 15 -21.80 -15.79 1.26
N ARG A 16 -21.53 -16.89 0.55
CA ARG A 16 -20.70 -16.89 -0.67
C ARG A 16 -21.40 -16.18 -1.82
N GLY A 17 -22.70 -16.41 -2.00
CA GLY A 17 -23.50 -15.70 -3.01
C GLY A 17 -23.58 -14.21 -2.74
N VAL A 18 -23.86 -13.80 -1.49
CA VAL A 18 -23.89 -12.39 -1.10
C VAL A 18 -22.49 -11.76 -1.17
N ALA A 19 -21.42 -12.46 -0.81
CA ALA A 19 -20.05 -11.97 -0.93
C ALA A 19 -19.61 -11.83 -2.41
N LEU A 20 -20.03 -12.76 -3.28
CA LEU A 20 -19.79 -12.67 -4.72
C LEU A 20 -20.56 -11.51 -5.33
N LEU A 21 -21.83 -11.34 -4.97
CA LEU A 21 -22.64 -10.21 -5.43
C LEU A 21 -22.11 -8.87 -4.91
N ALA A 22 -21.66 -8.82 -3.66
CA ALA A 22 -21.07 -7.62 -3.08
C ALA A 22 -19.73 -7.28 -3.74
N THR A 23 -18.88 -8.27 -4.01
CA THR A 23 -17.60 -8.04 -4.72
C THR A 23 -17.82 -7.66 -6.19
N LEU A 24 -18.81 -8.25 -6.88
CA LEU A 24 -19.19 -7.86 -8.23
C LEU A 24 -19.82 -6.46 -8.28
N ALA A 25 -20.71 -6.13 -7.35
CA ALA A 25 -21.30 -4.79 -7.28
C ALA A 25 -20.21 -3.74 -7.00
N LEU A 26 -19.31 -4.02 -6.06
CA LEU A 26 -18.18 -3.14 -5.75
C LEU A 26 -17.24 -3.01 -6.95
N SER A 27 -16.92 -4.10 -7.65
CA SER A 27 -16.03 -4.06 -8.82
C SER A 27 -16.67 -3.28 -9.97
N VAL A 28 -17.98 -3.43 -10.20
CA VAL A 28 -18.72 -2.66 -11.21
C VAL A 28 -18.72 -1.17 -10.87
N VAL A 29 -18.97 -0.78 -9.62
CA VAL A 29 -18.92 0.62 -9.18
C VAL A 29 -17.52 1.20 -9.34
N VAL A 30 -16.48 0.48 -8.90
CA VAL A 30 -15.09 0.91 -9.05
C VAL A 30 -14.70 1.02 -10.54
N ALA A 31 -15.09 0.04 -11.36
CA ALA A 31 -14.80 0.04 -12.80
C ALA A 31 -15.55 1.15 -13.56
N THR A 32 -16.80 1.44 -13.21
CA THR A 32 -17.57 2.52 -13.83
C THR A 32 -17.01 3.88 -13.43
N LEU A 33 -16.68 4.10 -12.15
CA LEU A 33 -16.05 5.34 -11.70
C LEU A 33 -14.66 5.54 -12.32
N ALA A 34 -13.84 4.49 -12.36
CA ALA A 34 -12.55 4.53 -13.03
C ALA A 34 -12.69 4.78 -14.52
N GLY A 35 -13.62 4.08 -15.21
CA GLY A 35 -13.88 4.26 -16.64
C GLY A 35 -14.39 5.65 -17.00
N LEU A 36 -15.21 6.25 -16.14
CA LEU A 36 -15.72 7.61 -16.32
C LEU A 36 -14.60 8.63 -16.12
N LEU A 37 -13.74 8.46 -15.12
CA LEU A 37 -12.54 9.28 -14.95
C LEU A 37 -11.58 9.17 -16.15
N ILE A 38 -11.38 7.96 -16.67
CA ILE A 38 -10.58 7.69 -17.87
C ILE A 38 -11.18 8.40 -19.09
N ALA A 39 -12.50 8.37 -19.28
CA ALA A 39 -13.17 8.99 -20.43
C ALA A 39 -13.07 10.52 -20.44
N LEU A 40 -12.97 11.17 -19.27
CA LEU A 40 -12.77 12.62 -19.18
C LEU A 40 -11.30 13.04 -19.31
N LEU A 41 -10.36 12.11 -19.11
CA LEU A 41 -8.92 12.35 -19.23
C LEU A 41 -8.44 12.18 -20.68
N SER A 42 -7.37 12.86 -21.09
CA SER A 42 -6.79 12.61 -22.42
C SER A 42 -6.31 11.16 -22.55
N GLY A 43 -6.31 10.60 -23.77
CA GLY A 43 -6.10 9.17 -24.01
C GLY A 43 -4.84 8.56 -23.38
N LEU A 44 -3.77 9.34 -23.20
CA LEU A 44 -2.56 8.89 -22.49
C LEU A 44 -2.77 8.72 -20.98
N TYR A 45 -3.44 9.67 -20.32
CA TYR A 45 -3.70 9.56 -18.88
C TYR A 45 -4.70 8.44 -18.57
N ALA A 46 -5.67 8.24 -19.46
CA ALA A 46 -6.61 7.13 -19.44
C ALA A 46 -5.89 5.76 -19.38
N LEU A 47 -4.96 5.52 -20.31
CA LEU A 47 -4.15 4.30 -20.34
C LEU A 47 -3.27 4.15 -19.11
N GLY A 48 -2.62 5.23 -18.68
CA GLY A 48 -1.77 5.24 -17.48
C GLY A 48 -2.56 4.87 -16.22
N LEU A 49 -3.77 5.40 -16.05
CA LEU A 49 -4.63 5.10 -14.92
C LEU A 49 -5.11 3.64 -14.93
N ALA A 50 -5.49 3.11 -16.09
CA ALA A 50 -5.89 1.71 -16.24
C ALA A 50 -4.75 0.75 -15.85
N LEU A 51 -3.54 0.98 -16.38
CA LEU A 51 -2.35 0.19 -16.02
C LEU A 51 -2.00 0.33 -14.54
N GLY A 52 -2.06 1.57 -14.00
CA GLY A 52 -1.81 1.83 -12.59
C GLY A 52 -2.77 1.07 -11.67
N LEU A 53 -4.06 1.00 -12.01
CA LEU A 53 -5.05 0.22 -11.26
C LEU A 53 -4.77 -1.28 -11.32
N ILE A 54 -4.39 -1.81 -12.48
CA ILE A 54 -4.02 -3.23 -12.62
C ILE A 54 -2.84 -3.55 -11.70
N VAL A 55 -1.79 -2.74 -11.75
CA VAL A 55 -0.61 -2.91 -10.88
C VAL A 55 -0.98 -2.78 -9.40
N LEU A 56 -1.81 -1.79 -9.04
CA LEU A 56 -2.25 -1.61 -7.66
C LEU A 56 -3.02 -2.83 -7.14
N VAL A 57 -3.96 -3.37 -7.93
CA VAL A 57 -4.69 -4.60 -7.57
C VAL A 57 -3.75 -5.80 -7.44
N MET A 58 -2.73 -5.90 -8.30
CA MET A 58 -1.71 -6.94 -8.21
C MET A 58 -0.89 -6.82 -6.92
N ILE A 59 -0.46 -5.62 -6.54
CA ILE A 59 0.22 -5.35 -5.27
C ILE A 59 -0.68 -5.76 -4.09
N LEU A 60 -1.96 -5.40 -4.15
CA LEU A 60 -2.90 -5.65 -3.04
C LEU A 60 -3.18 -7.12 -2.74
N ARG A 61 -2.77 -8.05 -3.62
CA ARG A 61 -3.00 -9.48 -3.41
C ARG A 61 -2.08 -10.06 -2.34
N ASP A 62 -0.78 -9.80 -2.45
CA ASP A 62 0.26 -10.45 -1.65
C ASP A 62 1.48 -9.53 -1.52
N LEU A 63 2.21 -9.64 -0.39
CA LEU A 63 3.39 -8.82 -0.11
C LEU A 63 4.53 -9.00 -1.13
N GLU A 64 4.66 -10.18 -1.72
CA GLU A 64 5.64 -10.49 -2.77
C GLU A 64 5.44 -9.60 -4.01
N MET A 65 4.18 -9.42 -4.46
CA MET A 65 3.85 -8.54 -5.57
C MET A 65 4.12 -7.07 -5.24
N GLY A 66 3.93 -6.68 -3.97
CA GLY A 66 4.32 -5.36 -3.47
C GLY A 66 5.83 -5.10 -3.58
N PHE A 67 6.66 -6.04 -3.13
CA PHE A 67 8.11 -5.92 -3.28
C PHE A 67 8.54 -5.93 -4.75
N ALA A 68 7.97 -6.83 -5.56
CA ALA A 68 8.24 -6.88 -7.00
C ALA A 68 7.91 -5.55 -7.68
N ALA A 69 6.81 -4.89 -7.31
CA ALA A 69 6.46 -3.57 -7.83
C ALA A 69 7.48 -2.49 -7.43
N VAL A 70 7.93 -2.47 -6.17
CA VAL A 70 8.97 -1.53 -5.72
C VAL A 70 10.27 -1.75 -6.51
N VAL A 71 10.71 -2.99 -6.67
CA VAL A 71 11.91 -3.34 -7.46
C VAL A 71 11.73 -2.93 -8.92
N ALA A 72 10.57 -3.22 -9.53
CA ALA A 72 10.28 -2.84 -10.90
C ALA A 72 10.31 -1.31 -11.09
N VAL A 73 9.78 -0.53 -10.15
CA VAL A 73 9.83 0.94 -10.22
C VAL A 73 11.27 1.44 -10.11
N ILE A 74 12.06 0.93 -9.16
CA ILE A 74 13.46 1.35 -8.99
C ILE A 74 14.29 1.02 -10.24
N THR A 75 14.08 -0.14 -10.86
CA THR A 75 14.89 -0.64 -11.97
C THR A 75 14.45 -0.10 -13.34
N LEU A 76 13.15 0.06 -13.57
CA LEU A 76 12.61 0.49 -14.86
C LEU A 76 12.27 1.98 -14.89
N LEU A 77 11.84 2.55 -13.77
CA LEU A 77 11.27 3.90 -13.66
C LEU A 77 11.89 4.74 -12.50
N PRO A 78 13.22 4.81 -12.35
CA PRO A 78 13.87 5.43 -11.18
C PRO A 78 13.58 6.93 -11.00
N PHE A 79 13.32 7.65 -12.10
CA PHE A 79 13.09 9.10 -12.09
C PHE A 79 11.66 9.47 -12.47
N ALA A 80 10.76 8.48 -12.54
CA ALA A 80 9.42 8.71 -13.03
C ALA A 80 8.54 9.28 -11.91
N ALA A 81 7.88 10.39 -12.22
CA ALA A 81 6.90 11.02 -11.35
C ALA A 81 5.51 10.96 -11.96
N VAL A 82 4.50 10.97 -11.10
CA VAL A 82 3.10 11.02 -11.53
C VAL A 82 2.87 12.36 -12.22
N PRO A 83 2.31 12.38 -13.45
CA PRO A 83 2.08 13.60 -14.21
C PRO A 83 0.81 14.34 -13.75
N LEU A 84 0.57 14.39 -12.43
CA LEU A 84 -0.53 15.06 -11.77
C LEU A 84 0.04 15.93 -10.65
N ASN A 85 -0.31 17.22 -10.63
CA ASN A 85 0.19 18.17 -9.63
C ASN A 85 -0.86 18.35 -8.53
N PHE A 86 -0.61 17.78 -7.35
CA PHE A 86 -1.47 17.94 -6.17
C PHE A 86 -0.96 19.03 -5.20
N GLY A 87 -0.18 19.98 -5.70
CA GLY A 87 0.66 20.90 -4.91
C GLY A 87 2.09 20.37 -4.70
N PHE A 88 2.30 19.07 -4.91
CA PHE A 88 3.59 18.42 -5.10
C PHE A 88 3.46 17.29 -6.15
N LYS A 89 4.59 16.77 -6.62
CA LYS A 89 4.65 15.73 -7.68
C LYS A 89 5.06 14.35 -7.13
N PRO A 90 4.13 13.50 -6.64
CA PRO A 90 4.47 12.19 -6.09
C PRO A 90 5.24 11.33 -7.12
N THR A 91 6.21 10.54 -6.66
CA THR A 91 6.91 9.59 -7.53
C THR A 91 6.13 8.29 -7.64
N PHE A 92 6.39 7.49 -8.68
CA PHE A 92 5.85 6.13 -8.71
C PHE A 92 6.41 5.27 -7.58
N LEU A 93 7.62 5.58 -7.10
CA LEU A 93 8.23 4.87 -5.98
C LEU A 93 7.46 5.15 -4.68
N ASP A 94 7.07 6.40 -4.43
CA ASP A 94 6.27 6.77 -3.25
C ASP A 94 4.96 5.98 -3.23
N LEU A 95 4.29 5.89 -4.39
CA LEU A 95 3.04 5.13 -4.52
C LEU A 95 3.24 3.63 -4.31
N ALA A 96 4.30 3.05 -4.87
CA ALA A 96 4.61 1.63 -4.70
C ALA A 96 4.95 1.29 -3.25
N VAL A 97 5.76 2.12 -2.58
CA VAL A 97 6.10 1.97 -1.15
C VAL A 97 4.85 2.13 -0.29
N MET A 98 4.01 3.14 -0.55
CA MET A 98 2.75 3.31 0.18
C MET A 98 1.81 2.12 0.00
N ALA A 99 1.68 1.59 -1.22
CA ALA A 99 0.88 0.41 -1.49
C ALA A 99 1.43 -0.82 -0.76
N LEU A 100 2.75 -1.04 -0.78
CA LEU A 100 3.43 -2.10 -0.04
C LEU A 100 3.15 -2.02 1.47
N PHE A 101 3.27 -0.82 2.07
CA PHE A 101 2.90 -0.60 3.47
C PHE A 101 1.41 -0.86 3.72
N GLY A 102 0.53 -0.47 2.80
CA GLY A 102 -0.90 -0.74 2.88
C GLY A 102 -1.19 -2.24 2.96
N VAL A 103 -0.54 -3.04 2.10
CA VAL A 103 -0.69 -4.51 2.10
C VAL A 103 -0.15 -5.11 3.39
N TRP A 104 1.05 -4.70 3.81
CA TRP A 104 1.64 -5.17 5.07
C TRP A 104 0.72 -4.89 6.27
N LEU A 105 0.14 -3.69 6.34
CA LEU A 105 -0.83 -3.34 7.39
C LEU A 105 -2.12 -4.17 7.30
N LEU A 106 -2.63 -4.44 6.09
CA LEU A 106 -3.83 -5.26 5.89
C LEU A 106 -3.58 -6.71 6.30
N GLU A 107 -2.45 -7.30 5.90
CA GLU A 107 -2.06 -8.65 6.31
C GLU A 107 -1.87 -8.75 7.82
N ARG A 108 -1.30 -7.71 8.43
CA ARG A 108 -1.15 -7.59 9.88
C ARG A 108 -2.50 -7.53 10.60
N ALA A 109 -3.41 -6.68 10.12
CA ALA A 109 -4.75 -6.53 10.69
C ALA A 109 -5.61 -7.80 10.51
N THR A 110 -5.39 -8.55 9.43
CA THR A 110 -6.07 -9.82 9.15
C THR A 110 -5.47 -10.99 9.93
N GLY A 111 -4.38 -10.77 10.68
CA GLY A 111 -3.71 -11.81 11.49
C GLY A 111 -2.88 -12.79 10.66
N LYS A 112 -2.61 -12.50 9.38
CA LYS A 112 -1.70 -13.30 8.54
C LYS A 112 -0.25 -13.23 9.04
N LEU A 113 0.10 -12.17 9.77
CA LEU A 113 1.40 -11.93 10.40
C LEU A 113 1.30 -12.09 11.94
N PRO A 114 1.55 -13.29 12.51
CA PRO A 114 1.11 -13.64 13.87
C PRO A 114 1.96 -13.07 15.02
N ARG A 115 3.19 -12.62 14.79
CA ARG A 115 4.09 -12.06 15.84
C ARG A 115 4.85 -10.87 15.29
N PHE A 116 5.36 -9.97 16.11
CA PHE A 116 6.34 -8.98 15.64
C PHE A 116 7.74 -9.58 15.83
N VAL A 117 8.58 -9.61 14.80
CA VAL A 117 9.96 -10.07 14.95
C VAL A 117 10.79 -8.90 15.47
N THR A 118 11.44 -9.10 16.61
CA THR A 118 12.42 -8.16 17.14
C THR A 118 13.81 -8.67 16.82
N THR A 119 14.65 -7.79 16.29
CA THR A 119 16.07 -8.04 16.04
C THR A 119 16.89 -7.19 17.00
N PRO A 120 18.19 -7.49 17.22
CA PRO A 120 19.07 -6.61 18.00
C PRO A 120 19.12 -5.16 17.46
N LEU A 121 18.82 -4.97 16.17
CA LEU A 121 18.77 -3.68 15.49
C LEU A 121 17.45 -2.93 15.68
N THR A 122 16.38 -3.59 16.15
CA THR A 122 15.07 -2.96 16.40
C THR A 122 15.19 -1.72 17.29
N LEU A 123 15.91 -1.83 18.41
CA LEU A 123 16.03 -0.72 19.37
C LEU A 123 16.87 0.45 18.82
N PRO A 124 18.06 0.23 18.22
CA PRO A 124 18.79 1.29 17.51
C PRO A 124 17.98 1.98 16.42
N VAL A 125 17.23 1.24 15.60
CA VAL A 125 16.40 1.81 14.52
C VAL A 125 15.24 2.63 15.09
N LEU A 126 14.59 2.18 16.17
CA LEU A 126 13.58 2.96 16.87
C LEU A 126 14.16 4.25 17.47
N ALA A 127 15.34 4.18 18.07
CA ALA A 127 16.03 5.35 18.60
C ALA A 127 16.37 6.34 17.48
N PHE A 128 16.86 5.85 16.33
CA PHE A 128 17.09 6.69 15.15
C PHE A 128 15.80 7.33 14.65
N LEU A 129 14.71 6.58 14.53
CA LEU A 129 13.40 7.12 14.13
C LEU A 129 12.93 8.21 15.11
N ALA A 130 13.04 7.99 16.41
CA ALA A 130 12.70 8.98 17.42
C ALA A 130 13.57 10.25 17.32
N LEU A 131 14.88 10.09 17.09
CA LEU A 131 15.80 11.20 16.88
C LEU A 131 15.47 11.99 15.61
N THR A 132 15.15 11.32 14.50
CA THR A 132 14.75 12.01 13.26
C THR A 132 13.47 12.83 13.43
N LEU A 133 12.47 12.29 14.13
CA LEU A 133 11.24 13.00 14.48
C LEU A 133 11.51 14.22 15.37
N ALA A 134 12.31 14.04 16.44
CA ALA A 134 12.67 15.13 17.33
C ALA A 134 13.46 16.23 16.61
N ALA A 135 14.42 15.86 15.77
CA ALA A 135 15.21 16.80 14.97
C ALA A 135 14.35 17.57 13.95
N PHE A 136 13.42 16.89 13.28
CA PHE A 136 12.49 17.54 12.36
C PHE A 136 11.61 18.56 13.07
N ILE A 137 11.00 18.17 14.20
CA ILE A 137 10.15 19.06 15.01
C ILE A 137 10.95 20.28 15.52
N ALA A 138 12.16 20.08 16.02
CA ALA A 138 13.03 21.17 16.45
C ALA A 138 13.43 22.10 15.27
N GLY A 139 13.61 21.53 14.08
CA GLY A 139 13.92 22.26 12.85
C GLY A 139 12.80 23.17 12.36
N LEU A 140 11.52 22.84 12.64
CA LEU A 140 10.37 23.68 12.27
C LEU A 140 10.38 25.06 12.94
N GLY A 141 11.14 25.24 14.03
CA GLY A 141 11.38 26.56 14.62
C GLY A 141 12.26 27.48 13.77
N HIS A 142 13.00 26.93 12.80
CA HIS A 142 13.98 27.67 11.99
C HIS A 142 13.63 27.70 10.49
N ALA A 143 12.74 26.81 10.03
CA ALA A 143 12.29 26.75 8.64
C ALA A 143 10.78 26.46 8.56
N PRO A 144 10.02 27.18 7.72
CA PRO A 144 8.58 26.98 7.60
C PRO A 144 8.25 25.62 6.96
N LEU A 145 7.21 24.97 7.47
CA LEU A 145 6.69 23.73 6.91
C LEU A 145 6.00 24.01 5.57
N ASN A 146 6.44 23.34 4.51
CA ASN A 146 5.75 23.31 3.22
C ASN A 146 5.51 21.85 2.78
N GLN A 147 4.70 21.67 1.74
CA GLN A 147 4.33 20.33 1.26
C GLN A 147 5.53 19.50 0.80
N THR A 148 6.53 20.12 0.17
CA THR A 148 7.75 19.43 -0.29
C THR A 148 8.57 18.91 0.88
N ILE A 149 8.77 19.74 1.91
CA ILE A 149 9.51 19.36 3.13
C ILE A 149 8.77 18.25 3.87
N ALA A 150 7.45 18.40 4.06
CA ALA A 150 6.63 17.40 4.73
C ALA A 150 6.69 16.04 4.02
N ARG A 151 6.59 16.06 2.68
CA ARG A 151 6.69 14.86 1.85
C ARG A 151 8.05 14.20 1.96
N HIS A 152 9.14 14.94 1.76
CA HIS A 152 10.49 14.34 1.83
C HIS A 152 10.78 13.78 3.22
N PHE A 153 10.30 14.43 4.27
CA PHE A 153 10.41 13.88 5.61
C PHE A 153 9.59 12.58 5.77
N ALA A 154 8.37 12.54 5.22
CA ALA A 154 7.57 11.32 5.21
C ALA A 154 8.23 10.18 4.41
N GLU A 155 8.89 10.48 3.28
CA GLU A 155 9.68 9.52 2.50
C GLU A 155 10.83 8.93 3.34
N VAL A 156 11.54 9.77 4.12
CA VAL A 156 12.58 9.31 5.06
C VAL A 156 11.97 8.42 6.14
N VAL A 157 10.87 8.82 6.76
CA VAL A 157 10.19 8.03 7.80
C VAL A 157 9.74 6.68 7.24
N LEU A 158 9.09 6.66 6.08
CA LEU A 158 8.67 5.42 5.40
C LEU A 158 9.87 4.52 5.08
N SER A 159 10.98 5.11 4.63
CA SER A 159 12.23 4.37 4.35
C SER A 159 12.81 3.72 5.61
N VAL A 160 12.79 4.43 6.74
CA VAL A 160 13.20 3.86 8.03
C VAL A 160 12.23 2.78 8.49
N LEU A 161 10.93 2.99 8.33
CA LEU A 161 9.90 2.00 8.70
C LEU A 161 9.97 0.74 7.83
N LEU A 162 10.52 0.85 6.61
CA LEU A 162 10.69 -0.28 5.69
C LEU A 162 11.55 -1.38 6.33
N PHE A 163 12.47 -1.01 7.22
CA PHE A 163 13.22 -1.96 8.04
C PHE A 163 12.28 -2.91 8.79
N PHE A 164 11.28 -2.38 9.50
CA PHE A 164 10.34 -3.21 10.27
C PHE A 164 9.49 -4.09 9.36
N LEU A 165 9.00 -3.51 8.27
CA LEU A 165 8.23 -4.23 7.26
C LEU A 165 9.04 -5.42 6.70
N ILE A 166 10.30 -5.20 6.33
CA ILE A 166 11.19 -6.26 5.83
C ILE A 166 11.44 -7.31 6.91
N THR A 167 11.81 -6.92 8.13
CA THR A 167 12.07 -7.87 9.21
C THR A 167 10.85 -8.68 9.63
N ASP A 168 9.65 -8.12 9.47
CA ASP A 168 8.41 -8.84 9.77
C ASP A 168 8.01 -9.81 8.66
N THR A 169 8.38 -9.51 7.41
CA THR A 169 7.98 -10.30 6.22
C THR A 169 9.01 -11.37 5.84
N VAL A 170 10.31 -11.06 5.87
CA VAL A 170 11.38 -12.02 5.54
C VAL A 170 11.60 -12.91 6.76
N ARG A 171 10.94 -14.06 6.78
CA ARG A 171 10.95 -15.03 7.89
C ARG A 171 11.51 -16.40 7.53
N ASP A 172 12.07 -16.56 6.33
CA ASP A 172 12.57 -17.83 5.83
C ASP A 172 14.11 -17.88 5.83
#